data_AF-A0A4V1V1L4-F1
#
_entry.id   AF-A0A4V1V1L4-F1
#
_cell.length_a   1.000
_cell.length_b   1.000
_cell.length_c   1.000
_cell.angle_alpha   90.00
_cell.angle_beta   90.00
_cell.angle_gamma   90.00
#
_symmetry.space_group_name_H-M   'P 1'
#
loop_
_entity.id
_entity.type
_entity.pdbx_description
1 polymer ?
#
loop_
_entity_poly.entity_id
_entity_poly.type
_entity_poly.pdbx_seq_one_letter_code
_entity_poly.pdbx_strand_id
1 'polypeptide(L)'
;MTNTNTQPEEPGHTGGHTPGPWKLGERRGDYVAIDAPSHTGLADVVWHMEDDRICGDPSPCQQANARLIAAAPDLLKALTDVLNTSGARAEYHAFKYADAIERAEAAIARATQPEAGSE
;
A
#
# COMPACT_ATOMS: atom_id res chain seq x y z
N MET A 1 11.41 -52.24 6.41
CA MET A 1 11.14 -51.42 5.21
C MET A 1 10.81 -50.01 5.71
N THR A 2 11.78 -49.12 5.71
CA THR A 2 11.63 -47.72 6.14
C THR A 2 11.40 -46.86 4.90
N ASN A 3 10.18 -46.34 4.73
CA ASN A 3 9.89 -45.37 3.68
C ASN A 3 10.38 -43.99 4.14
N THR A 4 11.53 -43.58 3.64
CA THR A 4 11.97 -42.18 3.66
C THR A 4 11.29 -41.44 2.51
N ASN A 5 10.15 -40.82 2.80
CA ASN A 5 9.54 -39.85 1.89
C ASN A 5 10.33 -38.55 1.99
N THR A 6 11.39 -38.41 1.18
CA THR A 6 12.11 -37.16 1.01
C THR A 6 11.38 -36.34 -0.05
N GLN A 7 10.41 -35.52 0.37
CA GLN A 7 9.95 -34.43 -0.49
C GLN A 7 11.15 -33.47 -0.69
N PRO A 8 11.44 -33.05 -1.93
CA PRO A 8 12.38 -31.97 -2.14
C PRO A 8 11.81 -30.70 -1.49
N GLU A 9 12.57 -30.10 -0.58
CA GLU A 9 12.29 -28.77 -0.05
C GLU A 9 12.24 -27.79 -1.23
N GLU A 10 11.03 -27.36 -1.58
CA GLU A 10 10.78 -26.25 -2.49
C GLU A 10 11.65 -25.05 -2.04
N PRO A 11 12.35 -24.34 -2.95
CA PRO A 11 13.17 -23.21 -2.57
C PRO A 11 12.28 -22.22 -1.81
N GLY A 12 12.62 -22.00 -0.54
CA GLY A 12 11.83 -21.21 0.39
C GLY A 12 11.38 -19.91 -0.25
N HIS A 13 10.07 -19.71 -0.35
CA HIS A 13 9.50 -18.42 -0.67
C HIS A 13 9.99 -17.47 0.42
N THR A 14 11.01 -16.68 0.11
CA THR A 14 11.43 -15.57 0.98
C THR A 14 10.20 -14.68 1.12
N GLY A 15 9.51 -14.78 2.26
CA GLY A 15 8.22 -14.16 2.54
C GLY A 15 8.33 -12.64 2.57
N GLY A 16 8.43 -12.03 1.40
CA GLY A 16 8.39 -10.59 1.20
C GLY A 16 6.96 -10.05 1.19
N HIS A 17 6.82 -8.74 1.36
CA HIS A 17 5.56 -8.06 1.11
C HIS A 17 5.26 -8.06 -0.40
N THR A 18 3.97 -8.07 -0.76
CA THR A 18 3.55 -7.93 -2.15
C THR A 18 4.08 -6.62 -2.72
N PRO A 19 4.89 -6.63 -3.80
CA PRO A 19 5.42 -5.40 -4.37
C PRO A 19 4.31 -4.45 -4.83
N GLY A 20 4.54 -3.15 -4.64
CA GLY A 20 3.71 -2.10 -5.21
C GLY A 20 3.94 -1.90 -6.72
N PRO A 21 3.25 -0.94 -7.34
CA PRO A 21 2.25 -0.06 -6.73
C PRO A 21 0.95 -0.80 -6.41
N TRP A 22 0.26 -0.41 -5.34
CA TRP A 22 -1.12 -0.86 -5.11
C TRP A 22 -2.10 0.24 -5.49
N LYS A 23 -3.33 -0.15 -5.81
CA LYS A 23 -4.42 0.74 -6.20
C LYS A 23 -5.76 0.25 -5.67
N LEU A 24 -6.73 1.15 -5.60
CA LEU A 24 -8.12 0.75 -5.42
C LEU A 24 -8.56 -0.02 -6.67
N GLY A 25 -9.12 -1.20 -6.44
CA GLY A 25 -9.73 -2.04 -7.43
C GLY A 25 -11.22 -1.76 -7.58
N GLU A 26 -11.93 -2.74 -8.13
CA GLU A 26 -13.38 -2.65 -8.30
C GLU A 26 -14.11 -2.66 -6.97
N ARG A 27 -15.19 -1.87 -6.89
CA ARG A 27 -16.13 -1.92 -5.78
C ARG A 27 -16.99 -3.18 -5.87
N ARG A 28 -17.10 -3.91 -4.75
CA ARG A 28 -17.89 -5.15 -4.61
C ARG A 28 -18.84 -5.01 -3.43
N GLY A 29 -20.05 -4.53 -3.71
CA GLY A 29 -21.05 -4.24 -2.68
C GLY A 29 -20.59 -3.12 -1.75
N ASP A 30 -20.37 -3.46 -0.48
CA ASP A 30 -19.91 -2.54 0.56
C ASP A 30 -18.40 -2.58 0.78
N TYR A 31 -17.64 -3.16 -0.15
CA TYR A 31 -16.19 -3.24 -0.09
C TYR A 31 -15.56 -2.69 -1.36
N VAL A 32 -14.32 -2.22 -1.24
CA VAL A 32 -13.43 -1.96 -2.38
C VAL A 32 -12.19 -2.85 -2.27
N ALA A 33 -11.78 -3.43 -3.39
CA ALA A 33 -10.57 -4.23 -3.43
C ALA A 33 -9.31 -3.34 -3.40
N ILE A 34 -8.21 -3.87 -2.92
CA ILE A 34 -6.85 -3.34 -3.14
C ILE A 34 -6.13 -4.29 -4.09
N ASP A 35 -5.64 -3.77 -5.20
CA ASP A 35 -5.03 -4.54 -6.27
C ASP A 35 -3.56 -4.13 -6.47
N ALA A 36 -2.75 -5.08 -6.93
CA ALA A 36 -1.43 -4.85 -7.52
C ALA A 36 -1.46 -5.19 -9.02
N PRO A 37 -0.46 -4.73 -9.81
CA PRO A 37 -0.35 -5.09 -11.22
C PRO A 37 -0.39 -6.60 -11.51
N SER A 38 0.10 -7.42 -10.57
CA SER A 38 0.21 -8.87 -10.73
C SER A 38 -0.89 -9.67 -10.03
N HIS A 39 -1.67 -9.05 -9.13
CA HIS A 39 -2.64 -9.74 -8.28
C HIS A 39 -3.82 -8.82 -7.95
N THR A 40 -5.03 -9.33 -8.03
CA THR A 40 -6.25 -8.62 -7.61
C THR A 40 -6.73 -9.13 -6.26
N GLY A 41 -7.39 -8.28 -5.46
CA GLY A 41 -7.99 -8.67 -4.20
C GLY A 41 -6.97 -8.97 -3.10
N LEU A 42 -5.92 -8.16 -2.99
CA LEU A 42 -4.93 -8.25 -1.92
C LEU A 42 -5.56 -7.97 -0.54
N ALA A 43 -6.55 -7.08 -0.52
CA ALA A 43 -7.37 -6.78 0.65
C ALA A 43 -8.74 -6.26 0.19
N ASP A 44 -9.77 -6.49 1.01
CA ASP A 44 -11.07 -5.83 0.88
C ASP A 44 -11.21 -4.79 1.99
N VAL A 45 -11.48 -3.55 1.62
CA VAL A 45 -11.67 -2.43 2.54
C VAL A 45 -13.15 -2.12 2.61
N VAL A 46 -13.71 -2.06 3.83
CA VAL A 46 -15.10 -1.62 4.04
C VAL A 46 -15.27 -0.25 3.43
N TRP A 47 -16.24 -0.10 2.54
CA TRP A 47 -16.56 1.10 1.79
C TRP A 47 -17.81 1.80 2.35
N HIS A 48 -18.75 1.01 2.86
CA HIS A 48 -19.95 1.49 3.56
C HIS A 48 -20.08 0.83 4.93
N MET A 49 -20.22 1.63 5.97
CA MET A 49 -20.70 1.11 7.26
C MET A 49 -22.23 0.95 7.19
N GLU A 50 -22.78 0.14 8.09
CA GLU A 50 -24.23 -0.12 8.14
C GLU A 50 -25.05 1.17 8.27
N ASP A 51 -24.53 2.15 9.01
CA ASP A 51 -25.14 3.47 9.20
C ASP A 51 -25.05 4.38 7.95
N ASP A 52 -24.08 4.15 7.07
CA ASP A 52 -23.87 4.93 5.84
C ASP A 52 -24.77 4.47 4.68
N ARG A 53 -25.29 3.24 4.77
CA ARG A 53 -26.17 2.66 3.72
C ARG A 53 -27.44 3.47 3.49
N ILE A 54 -27.86 4.27 4.48
CA ILE A 54 -29.04 5.15 4.38
C ILE A 54 -28.80 6.28 3.36
N CYS A 55 -27.56 6.75 3.24
CA CYS A 55 -27.18 7.86 2.35
C CYS A 55 -26.66 7.37 0.99
N GLY A 56 -26.27 6.09 0.89
CA GLY A 56 -25.77 5.46 -0.35
C GLY A 56 -24.33 5.84 -0.74
N ASP A 57 -23.74 6.80 -0.03
CA ASP A 57 -22.40 7.32 -0.26
C ASP A 57 -21.34 6.68 0.65
N PRO A 58 -20.11 6.46 0.14
CA PRO A 58 -18.99 5.98 0.94
C PRO A 58 -18.61 6.96 2.04
N SER A 59 -18.52 6.44 3.28
CA SER A 59 -18.02 7.22 4.39
C SER A 59 -16.64 7.79 4.04
N PRO A 60 -16.44 9.12 4.19
CA PRO A 60 -15.15 9.76 3.88
C PRO A 60 -13.97 9.10 4.59
N CYS A 61 -14.19 8.61 5.81
CA CYS A 61 -13.18 7.88 6.58
C CYS A 61 -12.76 6.58 5.90
N GLN A 62 -13.70 5.84 5.31
CA GLN A 62 -13.40 4.59 4.64
C GLN A 62 -12.66 4.79 3.32
N GLN A 63 -13.02 5.82 2.57
CA GLN A 63 -12.26 6.21 1.38
C GLN A 63 -10.82 6.58 1.74
N ALA A 64 -10.63 7.32 2.84
CA ALA A 64 -9.29 7.66 3.33
C ALA A 64 -8.50 6.42 3.74
N ASN A 65 -9.12 5.47 4.45
CA ASN A 65 -8.48 4.20 4.82
C ASN A 65 -8.04 3.39 3.59
N ALA A 66 -8.89 3.28 2.57
CA ALA A 66 -8.55 2.57 1.34
C ALA A 66 -7.35 3.20 0.62
N ARG A 67 -7.30 4.53 0.55
CA ARG A 67 -6.17 5.27 -0.05
C ARG A 67 -4.88 5.08 0.76
N LEU A 68 -4.96 5.13 2.08
CA LEU A 68 -3.83 4.89 2.96
C LEU A 68 -3.25 3.48 2.76
N ILE A 69 -4.10 2.45 2.67
CA ILE A 69 -3.68 1.07 2.43
C ILE A 69 -3.04 0.94 1.04
N ALA A 70 -3.66 1.50 0.00
CA ALA A 70 -3.11 1.47 -1.35
C ALA A 70 -1.74 2.19 -1.48
N ALA A 71 -1.48 3.19 -0.64
CA ALA A 71 -0.21 3.91 -0.59
C ALA A 71 0.86 3.21 0.27
N ALA A 72 0.55 2.10 0.96
CA ALA A 72 1.47 1.47 1.90
C ALA A 72 2.85 1.10 1.31
N PRO A 73 2.97 0.55 0.06
CA PRO A 73 4.27 0.30 -0.55
C PRO A 73 5.10 1.58 -0.75
N ASP A 74 4.45 2.67 -1.15
CA ASP A 74 5.12 3.95 -1.41
C ASP A 74 5.58 4.60 -0.10
N LEU A 75 4.74 4.54 0.95
CA LEU A 75 5.07 4.99 2.30
C LEU A 75 6.28 4.23 2.86
N LEU A 76 6.30 2.90 2.72
CA LEU A 76 7.42 2.08 3.16
C LEU A 76 8.72 2.44 2.41
N LYS A 77 8.63 2.64 1.10
CA LYS A 77 9.77 3.06 0.28
C LYS A 77 10.30 4.43 0.71
N ALA A 78 9.43 5.42 0.86
CA ALA A 78 9.82 6.77 1.25
C ALA A 78 10.48 6.80 2.64
N LEU A 79 9.91 6.11 3.63
CA LEU A 79 10.50 6.01 4.96
C LEU A 79 11.87 5.32 4.95
N THR A 80 12.02 4.27 4.14
CA THR A 80 13.30 3.58 3.95
C THR A 80 14.34 4.51 3.33
N ASP A 81 13.96 5.30 2.33
CA ASP A 81 14.85 6.26 1.67
C ASP A 81 15.30 7.36 2.64
N VAL A 82 14.42 7.84 3.53
CA VAL A 82 14.76 8.80 4.59
C VAL A 82 15.78 8.22 5.57
N LEU A 83 15.58 6.98 6.05
CA LEU A 83 16.49 6.32 6.99
C LEU A 83 17.87 6.02 6.37
N ASN A 84 17.90 5.59 5.12
CA ASN A 84 19.14 5.32 4.40
C ASN A 84 19.95 6.61 4.13
N THR A 85 19.27 7.75 4.06
CA THR A 85 19.91 9.06 3.85
C THR A 85 20.46 9.66 5.15
N SER A 86 19.80 9.42 6.29
CA SER A 86 20.25 9.91 7.60
C SER A 86 21.47 9.17 8.16
N GLY A 87 21.69 7.90 7.77
CA GLY A 87 22.88 7.13 8.13
C GLY A 87 24.16 7.54 7.38
N ALA A 88 24.04 8.26 6.26
CA ALA A 88 25.16 8.73 5.46
C ALA A 88 25.51 10.18 5.83
N ARG A 89 26.45 10.34 6.78
CA ARG A 89 27.23 11.53 7.18
C ARG A 89 26.65 12.92 6.80
N ALA A 90 26.26 13.64 7.84
CA ALA A 90 25.59 14.94 7.93
C ALA A 90 26.19 16.18 7.21
N GLU A 91 27.10 16.05 6.25
CA GLU A 91 27.71 17.23 5.60
C GLU A 91 27.61 17.24 4.05
N TYR A 92 27.26 16.11 3.42
CA TYR A 92 27.20 16.00 1.94
C TYR A 92 25.78 15.83 1.36
N HIS A 93 24.74 15.79 2.21
CA HIS A 93 23.46 15.16 1.87
C HIS A 93 22.26 16.10 1.67
N ALA A 94 22.43 17.43 1.70
CA ALA A 94 21.31 18.38 1.54
C ALA A 94 20.43 18.09 0.31
N PHE A 95 21.05 17.67 -0.81
CA PHE A 95 20.32 17.32 -2.04
C PHE A 95 19.60 15.97 -1.98
N LYS A 96 20.10 14.99 -1.22
CA LYS A 96 19.47 13.67 -1.07
C LYS A 96 18.29 13.70 -0.10
N TYR A 97 18.32 14.59 0.91
CA TYR A 97 17.18 14.81 1.78
C TYR A 97 16.00 15.42 1.01
N ALA A 98 16.23 16.34 0.09
CA ALA A 98 15.18 16.97 -0.71
C ALA A 98 14.36 15.93 -1.51
N ASP A 99 15.03 15.03 -2.23
CA ASP A 99 14.40 13.97 -3.03
C ASP A 99 13.67 12.91 -2.18
N ALA A 100 14.23 12.53 -1.02
CA ALA A 100 13.56 11.62 -0.09
C ALA A 100 12.33 12.26 0.56
N ILE A 101 12.42 13.54 0.93
CA ILE A 101 11.30 14.33 1.46
C ILE A 101 10.22 14.47 0.39
N GLU A 102 10.56 14.79 -0.86
CA GLU A 102 9.61 14.90 -1.97
C GLU A 102 8.86 13.57 -2.19
N ARG A 103 9.57 12.43 -2.18
CA ARG A 103 8.91 11.11 -2.25
C ARG A 103 7.99 10.83 -1.07
N ALA A 104 8.37 11.23 0.14
CA ALA A 104 7.53 11.10 1.32
C ALA A 104 6.28 11.99 1.23
N GLU A 105 6.43 13.23 0.77
CA GLU A 105 5.35 14.18 0.52
C GLU A 105 4.38 13.64 -0.54
N ALA A 106 4.90 13.09 -1.65
CA ALA A 106 4.09 12.48 -2.69
C ALA A 106 3.29 11.26 -2.16
N ALA A 107 3.90 10.41 -1.35
CA ALA A 107 3.22 9.27 -0.74
C ALA A 107 2.13 9.72 0.26
N ILE A 108 2.40 10.75 1.06
CA ILE A 108 1.41 11.38 1.95
C ILE A 108 0.26 11.99 1.13
N ALA A 109 0.57 12.68 0.03
CA ALA A 109 -0.44 13.26 -0.85
C ALA A 109 -1.36 12.16 -1.43
N ARG A 110 -0.79 11.04 -1.92
CA ARG A 110 -1.58 9.89 -2.38
C ARG A 110 -2.45 9.29 -1.27
N ALA A 111 -1.95 9.24 -0.03
CA ALA A 111 -2.71 8.72 1.11
C ALA A 111 -3.83 9.67 1.59
N THR A 112 -3.71 10.98 1.35
CA THR A 112 -4.58 12.01 1.97
C THR A 112 -5.50 12.73 0.99
N GLN A 113 -5.20 12.76 -0.30
CA GLN A 113 -6.01 13.46 -1.30
C GLN A 113 -7.10 12.56 -1.89
N PRO A 114 -8.33 13.08 -2.07
CA PRO A 114 -9.33 12.39 -2.86
C PRO A 114 -8.98 12.38 -4.35
N GLU A 115 -8.90 11.18 -4.93
CA GLU A 115 -8.90 10.96 -6.38
C GLU A 115 -10.05 11.81 -6.96
N ALA A 116 -9.70 12.78 -7.81
CA ALA A 116 -10.68 13.68 -8.40
C ALA A 116 -11.76 12.83 -9.11
N GLY A 117 -13.01 12.99 -8.67
CA GLY A 117 -14.14 12.24 -9.20
C GLY A 117 -14.21 12.34 -10.72
N SER A 118 -14.28 11.20 -11.38
CA SER A 118 -14.74 11.14 -12.76
C SER A 118 -16.25 11.36 -12.75
N GLU A 119 -16.68 12.45 -13.40
CA GLU A 119 -18.08 12.86 -13.61
C GLU A 119 -18.94 11.78 -14.29
#